data_AF-A0A6I9YV44-F1
#
_entry.id   AF-A0A6I9YV44-F1
#
_cell.length_a   1.000
_cell.length_b   1.000
_cell.length_c   1.000
_cell.angle_alpha   90.00
_cell.angle_beta   90.00
_cell.angle_gamma   90.00
#
_symmetry.space_group_name_H-M   'P 1'
#
loop_
_entity.id
_entity.type
_entity.pdbx_description
1 polymer ?
#
loop_
_entity_poly.entity_id
_entity_poly.type
_entity_poly.pdbx_seq_one_letter_code
_entity_poly.pdbx_strand_id
1 'polypeptide(L)'
;MFSWVSRDARRRKEPELFRTVSEGLKQLYAGKLLPLEEHYRFHDFHSPALEPADWESKPMVLLVGQYSTGKTTFIRHLLEQDFPGMRIGPEPTTDSFIAVMGGESEGVVPGNALVVDPRRPFRKLNAFGNAFLNRFMCAQLPNPVLDSISIIDTPGILSGEKQRISRGYDFAAVLEWFAERVDRIILLFDAHKLDISDEFSEVIKGLKNHEDKIRVVLNKADQIETQQLMRVYGALMWSLGKIINTPEVVRVYIGSFWSHPLLIPDNRKLFEAEEQDLFKDIQSLPRNAALRKLNDLIKRARLAKVSVVTQLPKHDKASEVNSKRFLY
;
A
#
# COMPACT_ATOMS: atom_id res chain seq x y z
N MET A 1 39.43 46.48 25.86
CA MET A 1 38.87 45.20 26.32
C MET A 1 37.59 44.96 25.52
N PHE A 2 37.59 43.93 24.69
CA PHE A 2 36.52 43.55 23.74
C PHE A 2 35.21 43.23 24.46
N SER A 3 34.08 43.56 23.83
CA SER A 3 32.85 42.76 23.93
C SER A 3 31.94 43.06 22.73
N TRP A 4 32.13 42.27 21.68
CA TRP A 4 31.15 42.01 20.65
C TRP A 4 30.00 41.22 21.29
N VAL A 5 28.89 41.89 21.61
CA VAL A 5 27.65 41.17 21.90
C VAL A 5 27.05 40.76 20.58
N SER A 6 27.37 39.51 20.21
CA SER A 6 26.80 38.77 19.11
C SER A 6 25.27 38.92 19.11
N ARG A 7 24.73 39.50 18.02
CA ARG A 7 23.32 39.36 17.64
C ARG A 7 23.09 37.92 17.18
N ASP A 8 23.20 36.98 18.10
CA ASP A 8 22.75 35.62 17.89
C ASP A 8 21.24 35.61 18.16
N ALA A 9 20.50 36.25 17.24
CA ALA A 9 19.07 36.09 17.11
C ALA A 9 18.79 34.68 16.60
N ARG A 10 19.03 33.69 17.47
CA ARG A 10 18.37 32.39 17.38
C ARG A 10 16.89 32.68 17.49
N ARG A 11 16.25 32.92 16.34
CA ARG A 11 14.84 32.64 16.13
C ARG A 11 14.64 31.20 16.54
N ARG A 12 14.35 30.97 17.82
CA ARG A 12 13.55 29.83 18.26
C ARG A 12 12.25 30.01 17.51
N LYS A 13 12.16 29.43 16.31
CA LYS A 13 10.87 29.15 15.70
C LYS A 13 10.12 28.36 16.75
N GLU A 14 9.01 28.90 17.23
CA GLU A 14 8.06 28.08 17.99
C GLU A 14 7.82 26.81 17.17
N PRO A 15 7.83 25.62 17.80
CA PRO A 15 7.52 24.40 17.07
C PRO A 15 6.10 24.54 16.53
N GLU A 16 5.98 24.62 15.20
CA GLU A 16 4.68 24.56 14.53
C GLU A 16 4.03 23.22 14.92
N LEU A 17 2.99 23.29 15.74
CA LEU A 17 2.23 22.13 16.21
C LEU A 17 1.32 21.66 15.07
N PHE A 18 1.79 20.69 14.29
CA PHE A 18 0.95 20.01 13.31
C PHE A 18 0.12 18.92 13.98
N ARG A 19 -1.13 18.74 13.54
CA ARG A 19 -1.99 17.64 14.06
C ARG A 19 -1.50 16.27 13.60
N THR A 20 -0.88 16.20 12.41
CA THR A 20 -0.32 14.97 11.85
C THR A 20 1.00 15.22 11.13
N VAL A 21 1.83 14.17 11.01
CA VAL A 21 3.08 14.23 10.24
C VAL A 21 2.79 14.58 8.77
N SER A 22 1.74 14.01 8.18
CA SER A 22 1.35 14.27 6.78
C SER A 22 1.02 15.75 6.53
N GLU A 23 0.34 16.40 7.47
CA GLU A 23 0.02 17.83 7.38
C GLU A 23 1.29 18.68 7.42
N GLY A 24 2.21 18.39 8.34
CA GLY A 24 3.51 19.08 8.41
C GLY A 24 4.33 18.91 7.12
N LEU A 25 4.36 17.71 6.54
CA LEU A 25 5.05 17.46 5.27
C LEU A 25 4.40 18.21 4.11
N LYS A 26 3.06 18.26 4.05
CA LYS A 26 2.30 18.99 3.03
C LYS A 26 2.60 20.50 3.10
N GLN A 27 2.60 21.08 4.31
CA GLN A 27 2.93 22.49 4.50
C GLN A 27 4.40 22.80 4.15
N LEU A 28 5.34 21.92 4.52
CA LEU A 28 6.74 22.05 4.12
C LEU A 28 6.92 21.98 2.60
N TYR A 29 6.24 21.06 1.92
CA TYR A 29 6.25 20.99 0.47
C TYR A 29 5.73 22.29 -0.15
N ALA A 30 4.53 22.71 0.21
CA ALA A 30 3.90 23.92 -0.33
C ALA A 30 4.71 25.20 -0.04
N GLY A 31 5.27 25.32 1.16
CA GLY A 31 5.97 26.54 1.59
C GLY A 31 7.44 26.62 1.21
N LYS A 32 8.09 25.49 0.86
CA LYS A 32 9.54 25.45 0.58
C LYS A 32 9.91 24.84 -0.75
N LEU A 33 9.28 23.72 -1.13
CA LEU A 33 9.72 22.95 -2.29
C LEU A 33 8.93 23.31 -3.55
N LEU A 34 7.61 23.44 -3.46
CA LEU A 34 6.73 23.76 -4.60
C LEU A 34 7.14 25.07 -5.32
N PRO A 35 7.43 26.20 -4.64
CA PRO A 35 7.84 27.42 -5.33
C PRO A 35 9.16 27.25 -6.10
N LEU A 36 10.06 26.40 -5.61
CA LEU A 36 11.31 26.07 -6.28
C LEU A 36 11.06 25.16 -7.50
N GLU A 37 10.16 24.18 -7.37
CA GLU A 37 9.76 23.30 -8.49
C GLU A 37 9.11 24.09 -9.63
N GLU A 38 8.21 25.03 -9.30
CA GLU A 38 7.52 25.87 -10.27
C GLU A 38 8.49 26.84 -10.98
N HIS A 39 9.35 27.52 -10.22
CA HIS A 39 10.28 28.51 -10.77
C HIS A 39 11.25 27.90 -11.80
N TYR A 40 11.73 26.69 -11.54
CA TYR A 40 12.69 25.98 -12.39
C TYR A 40 12.03 24.91 -13.28
N ARG A 41 10.70 24.97 -13.45
CA ARG A 41 9.92 24.07 -14.32
C ARG A 41 10.22 22.58 -14.08
N PHE A 42 10.46 22.19 -12.83
CA PHE A 42 10.80 20.81 -12.46
C PHE A 42 9.76 19.80 -12.97
N HIS A 43 8.49 20.20 -13.03
CA HIS A 43 7.38 19.37 -13.45
C HIS A 43 7.43 18.94 -14.91
N ASP A 44 8.07 19.73 -15.78
CA ASP A 44 8.18 19.43 -17.21
C ASP A 44 9.25 18.35 -17.47
N PHE A 45 10.22 18.22 -16.57
CA PHE A 45 11.41 17.37 -16.77
C PHE A 45 11.46 16.12 -15.88
N HIS A 46 10.83 16.16 -14.71
CA HIS A 46 11.01 15.11 -13.70
C HIS A 46 9.70 14.50 -13.23
N SER A 47 8.88 15.24 -12.50
CA SER A 47 7.62 14.71 -11.96
C SER A 47 6.60 15.80 -11.67
N PRO A 48 5.30 15.53 -11.86
CA PRO A 48 4.24 16.51 -11.62
C PRO A 48 4.20 16.94 -10.15
N ALA A 49 3.55 18.07 -9.89
CA ALA A 49 3.32 18.57 -8.54
C ALA A 49 2.55 17.55 -7.71
N LEU A 50 2.83 17.50 -6.40
CA LEU A 50 2.14 16.59 -5.49
C LEU A 50 0.72 17.10 -5.23
N GLU A 51 -0.27 16.22 -5.41
CA GLU A 51 -1.68 16.49 -5.21
C GLU A 51 -2.10 16.26 -3.74
N PRO A 52 -3.25 16.81 -3.29
CA PRO A 52 -3.76 16.54 -1.93
C PRO A 52 -3.86 15.05 -1.59
N ALA A 53 -4.25 14.21 -2.56
CA ALA A 53 -4.35 12.76 -2.39
C ALA A 53 -3.01 12.09 -2.05
N ASP A 54 -1.87 12.63 -2.50
CA ASP A 54 -0.54 12.10 -2.17
C ASP A 54 -0.22 12.26 -0.67
N TRP A 55 -0.80 13.27 -0.03
CA TRP A 55 -0.61 13.55 1.40
C TRP A 55 -1.64 12.83 2.27
N GLU A 56 -2.91 12.89 1.86
CA GLU A 56 -4.07 12.43 2.64
C GLU A 56 -4.36 10.93 2.47
N SER A 57 -3.73 10.28 1.48
CA SER A 57 -3.81 8.82 1.31
C SER A 57 -3.33 8.10 2.57
N LYS A 58 -4.22 7.28 3.12
CA LYS A 58 -3.90 6.30 4.15
C LYS A 58 -3.16 5.13 3.50
N PRO A 59 -2.28 4.45 4.24
CA PRO A 59 -1.66 3.23 3.74
C PRO A 59 -2.71 2.20 3.34
N MET A 60 -2.46 1.50 2.23
CA MET A 60 -3.40 0.52 1.68
C MET A 60 -2.87 -0.90 1.84
N VAL A 61 -3.78 -1.81 2.20
CA VAL A 61 -3.52 -3.26 2.27
C VAL A 61 -4.31 -3.95 1.17
N LEU A 62 -3.62 -4.64 0.26
CA LEU A 62 -4.24 -5.41 -0.82
C LEU A 62 -4.37 -6.87 -0.41
N LEU A 63 -5.58 -7.43 -0.44
CA LEU A 63 -5.79 -8.86 -0.24
C LEU A 63 -5.88 -9.56 -1.59
N VAL A 64 -5.04 -10.55 -1.85
CA VAL A 64 -5.05 -11.36 -3.08
C VAL A 64 -5.13 -12.83 -2.71
N GLY A 65 -5.92 -13.60 -3.45
CA GLY A 65 -6.02 -15.03 -3.21
C GLY A 65 -7.10 -15.67 -4.04
N GLN A 66 -7.05 -16.99 -4.14
CA GLN A 66 -8.04 -17.75 -4.89
C GLN A 66 -9.44 -17.66 -4.30
N TYR A 67 -10.38 -18.24 -5.01
CA TYR A 67 -11.75 -18.34 -4.57
C TYR A 67 -11.87 -19.09 -3.22
N SER A 68 -12.76 -18.63 -2.34
CA SER A 68 -13.04 -19.24 -1.02
C SER A 68 -11.87 -19.27 0.00
N THR A 69 -10.75 -18.57 -0.24
CA THR A 69 -9.64 -18.50 0.73
C THR A 69 -9.92 -17.66 1.98
N GLY A 70 -11.04 -16.94 2.01
CA GLY A 70 -11.49 -16.18 3.18
C GLY A 70 -11.09 -14.71 3.22
N LYS A 71 -10.80 -14.07 2.08
CA LYS A 71 -10.44 -12.62 2.01
C LYS A 71 -11.48 -11.71 2.67
N THR A 72 -12.73 -11.78 2.24
CA THR A 72 -13.82 -10.97 2.80
C THR A 72 -14.05 -11.28 4.29
N THR A 73 -13.92 -12.54 4.70
CA THR A 73 -14.00 -12.95 6.11
C THR A 73 -12.83 -12.38 6.93
N PHE A 74 -11.62 -12.36 6.37
CA PHE A 74 -10.44 -11.77 7.00
C PHE A 74 -10.64 -10.27 7.23
N ILE A 75 -11.20 -9.54 6.26
CA ILE A 75 -11.53 -8.11 6.44
C ILE A 75 -12.54 -7.94 7.58
N ARG A 76 -13.65 -8.69 7.53
CA ARG A 76 -14.66 -8.66 8.59
C ARG A 76 -14.07 -8.93 9.98
N HIS A 77 -13.17 -9.91 10.06
CA HIS A 77 -12.50 -10.28 11.29
C HIS A 77 -11.58 -9.17 11.80
N LEU A 78 -10.79 -8.55 10.91
CA LEU A 78 -9.92 -7.41 11.25
C LEU A 78 -10.73 -6.17 11.68
N LEU A 79 -11.89 -5.93 11.08
CA LEU A 79 -12.76 -4.81 11.42
C LEU A 79 -13.65 -5.08 12.63
N GLU A 80 -13.78 -6.33 13.03
CA GLU A 80 -14.79 -6.85 13.99
C GLU A 80 -16.22 -6.39 13.65
N GLN A 81 -16.48 -6.10 12.38
CA GLN A 81 -17.70 -5.47 11.89
C GLN A 81 -17.96 -5.87 10.44
N ASP A 82 -19.23 -5.96 10.07
CA ASP A 82 -19.66 -6.12 8.68
C ASP A 82 -19.48 -4.79 7.92
N PHE A 83 -19.17 -4.85 6.62
CA PHE A 83 -19.00 -3.67 5.79
C PHE A 83 -19.92 -3.67 4.57
N PRO A 84 -20.35 -2.49 4.08
CA PRO A 84 -21.27 -2.40 2.96
C PRO A 84 -20.74 -3.10 1.69
N GLY A 85 -21.61 -3.84 1.00
CA GLY A 85 -21.25 -4.56 -0.22
C GLY A 85 -20.51 -5.88 0.00
N MET A 86 -20.23 -6.27 1.25
CA MET A 86 -19.64 -7.58 1.53
C MET A 86 -20.63 -8.70 1.18
N ARG A 87 -20.11 -9.80 0.61
CA ARG A 87 -20.88 -11.03 0.36
C ARG A 87 -20.03 -12.24 0.71
N ILE A 88 -20.37 -12.89 1.82
CA ILE A 88 -19.73 -14.14 2.25
C ILE A 88 -20.66 -15.30 1.87
N GLY A 89 -20.20 -16.17 0.99
CA GLY A 89 -20.92 -17.38 0.61
C GLY A 89 -20.01 -18.43 -0.01
N PRO A 90 -20.48 -19.68 -0.13
CA PRO A 90 -19.71 -20.77 -0.74
C PRO A 90 -19.62 -20.65 -2.28
N GLU A 91 -20.59 -20.00 -2.93
CA GLU A 91 -20.64 -19.72 -4.37
C GLU A 91 -19.91 -18.42 -4.74
N PRO A 92 -19.31 -18.27 -5.94
CA PRO A 92 -18.56 -17.06 -6.35
C PRO A 92 -19.26 -15.73 -6.05
N THR A 93 -19.07 -15.20 -4.84
CA THR A 93 -19.88 -14.08 -4.33
C THR A 93 -19.25 -12.71 -4.58
N THR A 94 -17.92 -12.64 -4.60
CA THR A 94 -17.15 -11.40 -4.82
C THR A 94 -16.58 -11.40 -6.23
N ASP A 95 -17.29 -10.75 -7.15
CA ASP A 95 -16.90 -10.54 -8.56
C ASP A 95 -16.25 -9.16 -8.81
N SER A 96 -16.17 -8.35 -7.75
CA SER A 96 -15.81 -6.94 -7.80
C SER A 96 -14.68 -6.60 -6.83
N PHE A 97 -13.87 -5.62 -7.19
CA PHE A 97 -12.90 -5.00 -6.29
C PHE A 97 -13.63 -4.07 -5.32
N ILE A 98 -13.32 -4.20 -4.03
CA ILE A 98 -13.95 -3.38 -2.98
C ILE A 98 -12.86 -2.64 -2.22
N ALA A 99 -12.82 -1.32 -2.36
CA ALA A 99 -12.02 -0.44 -1.53
C ALA A 99 -12.75 -0.14 -0.22
N VAL A 100 -12.40 -0.82 0.86
CA VAL A 100 -12.94 -0.61 2.20
C VAL A 100 -12.18 0.53 2.86
N MET A 101 -12.87 1.64 3.12
CA MET A 101 -12.28 2.89 3.59
C MET A 101 -13.09 3.51 4.72
N GLY A 102 -12.44 4.34 5.54
CA GLY A 102 -13.13 5.10 6.58
C GLY A 102 -14.07 6.13 5.96
N GLY A 103 -15.25 6.29 6.56
CA GLY A 103 -16.25 7.29 6.22
C GLY A 103 -17.10 7.69 7.43
N GLU A 104 -17.78 8.83 7.35
CA GLU A 104 -18.63 9.34 8.44
C GLU A 104 -19.92 8.51 8.60
N SER A 105 -20.40 7.92 7.51
CA SER A 105 -21.60 7.08 7.47
C SER A 105 -21.33 5.84 6.65
N GLU A 106 -22.12 4.79 6.91
CA GLU A 106 -22.08 3.57 6.12
C GLU A 106 -22.65 3.84 4.73
N GLY A 107 -21.90 3.45 3.69
CA GLY A 107 -22.31 3.70 2.32
C GLY A 107 -21.44 3.01 1.30
N VAL A 108 -21.93 2.99 0.06
CA VAL A 108 -21.23 2.45 -1.09
C VAL A 108 -21.12 3.53 -2.16
N VAL A 109 -19.90 3.74 -2.66
CA VAL A 109 -19.63 4.63 -3.80
C VAL A 109 -19.23 3.79 -5.01
N PRO A 110 -19.97 3.85 -6.13
CA PRO A 110 -19.61 3.15 -7.36
C PRO A 110 -18.28 3.63 -7.96
N GLY A 111 -17.55 2.74 -8.64
CA GLY A 111 -16.25 3.02 -9.23
C GLY A 111 -16.23 4.22 -10.18
N ASN A 112 -17.28 4.40 -10.99
CA ASN A 112 -17.42 5.54 -11.89
C ASN A 112 -17.43 6.89 -11.16
N ALA A 113 -18.03 6.96 -9.97
CA ALA A 113 -18.01 8.17 -9.15
C ALA A 113 -16.67 8.31 -8.42
N LEU A 114 -16.10 7.19 -7.98
CA LEU A 114 -14.86 7.15 -7.21
C LEU A 114 -13.63 7.65 -7.98
N VAL A 115 -13.55 7.38 -9.29
CA VAL A 115 -12.43 7.86 -10.12
C VAL A 115 -12.48 9.35 -10.44
N VAL A 116 -13.61 10.02 -10.18
CA VAL A 116 -13.76 11.47 -10.38
C VAL A 116 -13.39 12.26 -9.12
N ASP A 117 -13.38 11.62 -7.94
CA ASP A 117 -13.06 12.28 -6.68
C ASP A 117 -11.54 12.59 -6.58
N PRO A 118 -11.15 13.89 -6.55
CA PRO A 118 -9.73 14.29 -6.47
C PRO A 118 -9.09 14.01 -5.12
N ARG A 119 -9.89 13.70 -4.08
CA ARG A 119 -9.38 13.35 -2.74
C ARG A 119 -9.00 11.88 -2.63
N ARG A 120 -9.36 11.06 -3.61
CA ARG A 120 -9.15 9.60 -3.59
C ARG A 120 -8.04 9.20 -4.56
N PRO A 121 -7.20 8.22 -4.20
CA PRO A 121 -6.05 7.82 -5.02
C PRO A 121 -6.42 6.98 -6.26
N PHE A 122 -7.69 6.97 -6.66
CA PHE A 122 -8.23 6.03 -7.66
C PHE A 122 -8.42 6.63 -9.05
N ARG A 123 -8.19 7.93 -9.25
CA ARG A 123 -8.45 8.62 -10.52
C ARG A 123 -7.80 7.96 -11.74
N LYS A 124 -6.59 7.42 -11.58
CA LYS A 124 -5.86 6.73 -12.66
C LYS A 124 -6.46 5.38 -13.05
N LEU A 125 -7.38 4.82 -12.26
CA LEU A 125 -8.10 3.59 -12.61
C LEU A 125 -9.09 3.78 -13.77
N ASN A 126 -9.43 5.03 -14.13
CA ASN A 126 -10.26 5.32 -15.29
C ASN A 126 -9.67 4.75 -16.60
N ALA A 127 -8.35 4.55 -16.66
CA ALA A 127 -7.67 3.95 -17.81
C ALA A 127 -8.09 2.49 -18.09
N PHE A 128 -8.58 1.76 -17.08
CA PHE A 128 -9.08 0.37 -17.24
C PHE A 128 -10.49 0.29 -17.83
N GLY A 129 -11.16 1.44 -18.01
CA GLY A 129 -12.44 1.56 -18.69
C GLY A 129 -13.66 1.05 -17.90
N ASN A 130 -14.84 1.24 -18.49
CA ASN A 130 -16.12 1.00 -17.82
C ASN A 130 -16.34 -0.45 -17.36
N ALA A 131 -15.76 -1.43 -18.06
CA ALA A 131 -15.90 -2.84 -17.68
C ALA A 131 -15.31 -3.12 -16.28
N PHE A 132 -14.16 -2.53 -15.98
CA PHE A 132 -13.55 -2.57 -14.65
C PHE A 132 -14.32 -1.71 -13.64
N LEU A 133 -14.66 -0.46 -14.01
CA LEU A 133 -15.27 0.49 -13.07
C LEU A 133 -16.66 0.05 -12.58
N ASN A 134 -17.41 -0.72 -13.39
CA ASN A 134 -18.67 -1.34 -12.97
C ASN A 134 -18.48 -2.47 -11.96
N ARG A 135 -17.26 -3.01 -11.84
CA ARG A 135 -16.83 -4.04 -10.89
C ARG A 135 -15.82 -3.51 -9.88
N PHE A 136 -15.84 -2.20 -9.66
CA PHE A 136 -15.05 -1.53 -8.64
C PHE A 136 -15.98 -0.66 -7.80
N MET A 137 -15.86 -0.74 -6.50
CA MET A 137 -16.67 0.04 -5.56
C MET A 137 -15.86 0.40 -4.34
N CYS A 138 -16.25 1.46 -3.65
CA CYS A 138 -15.73 1.82 -2.34
C CYS A 138 -16.81 1.61 -1.29
N ALA A 139 -16.52 0.77 -0.31
CA ALA A 139 -17.33 0.61 0.89
C ALA A 139 -16.80 1.58 1.95
N GLN A 140 -17.67 2.42 2.47
CA GLN A 140 -17.35 3.40 3.50
C GLN A 140 -18.11 3.06 4.77
N LEU A 141 -17.43 3.14 5.91
CA LEU A 141 -18.02 2.97 7.23
C LEU A 141 -17.15 3.63 8.31
N PRO A 142 -17.75 4.09 9.42
CA PRO A 142 -17.00 4.56 10.58
C PRO A 142 -16.40 3.35 11.31
N ASN A 143 -15.08 3.21 11.27
CA ASN A 143 -14.38 2.14 11.99
C ASN A 143 -12.94 2.59 12.37
N PRO A 144 -12.49 2.38 13.63
CA PRO A 144 -11.17 2.82 14.08
C PRO A 144 -9.98 2.24 13.29
N VAL A 145 -10.11 1.03 12.74
CA VAL A 145 -9.08 0.43 11.89
C VAL A 145 -8.95 1.25 10.59
N LEU A 146 -10.09 1.61 10.01
CA LEU A 146 -10.16 2.37 8.75
C LEU A 146 -9.82 3.86 8.92
N ASP A 147 -9.71 4.33 10.16
CA ASP A 147 -9.11 5.64 10.47
C ASP A 147 -7.61 5.64 10.18
N SER A 148 -6.96 4.49 10.30
CA SER A 148 -5.51 4.33 10.14
C SER A 148 -5.08 3.76 8.80
N ILE A 149 -5.85 2.82 8.24
CA ILE A 149 -5.53 2.12 6.99
C ILE A 149 -6.71 2.08 6.04
N SER A 150 -6.50 1.63 4.81
CA SER A 150 -7.58 1.24 3.89
C SER A 150 -7.29 -0.15 3.34
N ILE A 151 -8.33 -0.92 3.07
CA ILE A 151 -8.18 -2.32 2.66
C ILE A 151 -8.83 -2.50 1.28
N ILE A 152 -8.14 -3.18 0.37
CA ILE A 152 -8.65 -3.52 -0.96
C ILE A 152 -8.95 -5.03 -0.96
N ASP A 153 -10.25 -5.37 -0.97
CA ASP A 153 -10.70 -6.73 -1.27
C ASP A 153 -10.67 -6.94 -2.78
N THR A 154 -10.16 -8.09 -3.21
CA THR A 154 -10.05 -8.43 -4.62
C THR A 154 -10.97 -9.60 -4.96
N PRO A 155 -11.49 -9.68 -6.20
CA PRO A 155 -12.19 -10.86 -6.67
C PRO A 155 -11.36 -12.13 -6.47
N GLY A 156 -12.03 -13.25 -6.14
CA GLY A 156 -11.35 -14.54 -6.05
C GLY A 156 -10.74 -14.95 -7.39
N ILE A 157 -9.46 -15.29 -7.38
CA ILE A 157 -8.80 -15.87 -8.56
C ILE A 157 -9.38 -17.26 -8.79
N LEU A 158 -9.95 -17.48 -9.97
CA LEU A 158 -10.58 -18.72 -10.37
C LEU A 158 -9.63 -19.50 -11.27
N SER A 159 -9.65 -20.82 -11.16
CA SER A 159 -8.94 -21.70 -12.09
C SER A 159 -9.75 -21.85 -13.39
N GLY A 160 -9.15 -21.48 -14.53
CA GLY A 160 -9.66 -21.79 -15.87
C GLY A 160 -9.85 -20.60 -16.82
N GLU A 161 -9.42 -20.79 -18.08
CA GLU A 161 -9.39 -19.76 -19.13
C GLU A 161 -10.74 -19.08 -19.44
N LYS A 162 -11.87 -19.81 -19.28
CA LYS A 162 -13.22 -19.27 -19.58
C LYS A 162 -13.59 -18.06 -18.71
N GLN A 163 -13.06 -18.01 -17.49
CA GLN A 163 -13.29 -16.91 -16.55
C GLN A 163 -12.43 -15.68 -16.88
N ARG A 164 -11.22 -15.85 -17.41
CA ARG A 164 -10.35 -14.74 -17.86
C ARG A 164 -11.05 -13.89 -18.92
N ILE A 165 -11.68 -14.54 -19.90
CA ILE A 165 -12.40 -13.87 -21.00
C ILE A 165 -13.69 -13.19 -20.47
N SER A 166 -14.31 -13.73 -19.43
CA SER A 166 -15.59 -13.24 -18.90
C SER A 166 -15.51 -11.95 -18.06
N ARG A 167 -14.30 -11.51 -17.64
CA ARG A 167 -14.15 -10.31 -16.79
C ARG A 167 -14.31 -9.01 -17.59
N GLY A 168 -13.87 -8.99 -18.83
CA GLY A 168 -13.93 -7.78 -19.69
C GLY A 168 -12.90 -6.70 -19.34
N TYR A 169 -11.94 -6.99 -18.46
CA TYR A 169 -10.81 -6.12 -18.13
C TYR A 169 -9.58 -6.97 -17.80
N ASP A 170 -8.39 -6.38 -17.91
CA ASP A 170 -7.13 -7.03 -17.56
C ASP A 170 -6.95 -7.06 -16.04
N PHE A 171 -7.22 -8.23 -15.44
CA PHE A 171 -7.11 -8.42 -13.99
C PHE A 171 -5.67 -8.32 -13.47
N ALA A 172 -4.69 -8.82 -14.24
CA ALA A 172 -3.29 -8.80 -13.82
C ALA A 172 -2.77 -7.36 -13.81
N ALA A 173 -3.07 -6.58 -14.85
CA ALA A 173 -2.67 -5.17 -14.93
C ALA A 173 -3.30 -4.32 -13.82
N VAL A 174 -4.56 -4.59 -13.44
CA VAL A 174 -5.20 -3.91 -12.31
C VAL A 174 -4.51 -4.26 -10.99
N LEU A 175 -4.18 -5.53 -10.77
CA LEU A 175 -3.47 -5.94 -9.56
C LEU A 175 -2.06 -5.34 -9.48
N GLU A 176 -1.34 -5.30 -10.59
CA GLU A 176 -0.03 -4.65 -10.69
C GLU A 176 -0.16 -3.16 -10.35
N TRP A 177 -1.17 -2.47 -10.89
CA TRP A 177 -1.44 -1.07 -10.56
C TRP A 177 -1.68 -0.85 -9.05
N PHE A 178 -2.41 -1.75 -8.38
CA PHE A 178 -2.57 -1.69 -6.94
C PHE A 178 -1.26 -2.00 -6.22
N ALA A 179 -0.52 -3.02 -6.65
CA ALA A 179 0.75 -3.44 -6.04
C ALA A 179 1.80 -2.32 -5.99
N GLU A 180 1.84 -1.48 -7.03
CA GLU A 180 2.70 -0.30 -7.06
C GLU A 180 2.37 0.68 -5.92
N ARG A 181 1.09 0.84 -5.57
CA ARG A 181 0.56 1.92 -4.70
C ARG A 181 0.25 1.49 -3.28
N VAL A 182 0.07 0.20 -3.04
CA VAL A 182 -0.23 -0.34 -1.71
C VAL A 182 1.04 -0.46 -0.87
N ASP A 183 0.85 -0.49 0.44
CA ASP A 183 1.93 -0.60 1.43
C ASP A 183 2.19 -2.06 1.80
N ARG A 184 1.17 -2.91 1.68
CA ARG A 184 1.20 -4.31 2.08
C ARG A 184 0.32 -5.12 1.14
N ILE A 185 0.82 -6.27 0.71
CA ILE A 185 0.07 -7.24 -0.10
C ILE A 185 -0.05 -8.51 0.73
N ILE A 186 -1.26 -8.96 1.02
CA ILE A 186 -1.52 -10.19 1.75
C ILE A 186 -2.00 -11.24 0.75
N LEU A 187 -1.21 -12.29 0.56
CA LEU A 187 -1.57 -13.46 -0.25
C LEU A 187 -2.24 -14.51 0.65
N LEU A 188 -3.54 -14.76 0.45
CA LEU A 188 -4.30 -15.72 1.23
C LEU A 188 -4.36 -17.09 0.54
N PHE A 189 -3.97 -18.12 1.28
CA PHE A 189 -4.07 -19.54 0.90
C PHE A 189 -4.97 -20.28 1.88
N ASP A 190 -5.67 -21.30 1.40
CA ASP A 190 -6.49 -22.20 2.22
C ASP A 190 -5.66 -23.44 2.58
N ALA A 191 -5.51 -23.72 3.87
CA ALA A 191 -4.73 -24.86 4.34
C ALA A 191 -5.40 -26.21 4.03
N HIS A 192 -6.73 -26.25 3.95
CA HIS A 192 -7.47 -27.46 3.64
C HIS A 192 -7.45 -27.78 2.13
N LYS A 193 -7.47 -26.74 1.28
CA LYS A 193 -7.45 -26.85 -0.18
C LYS A 193 -6.30 -26.05 -0.79
N LEU A 194 -5.07 -26.42 -0.43
CA LEU A 194 -3.90 -25.79 -1.02
C LEU A 194 -3.81 -26.16 -2.51
N ASP A 195 -4.16 -25.20 -3.35
CA ASP A 195 -3.97 -25.23 -4.79
C ASP A 195 -3.37 -23.89 -5.20
N ILE A 196 -2.51 -23.88 -6.21
CA ILE A 196 -1.96 -22.66 -6.79
C ILE A 196 -2.14 -22.77 -8.29
N SER A 197 -3.24 -22.21 -8.79
CA SER A 197 -3.53 -22.19 -10.22
C SER A 197 -2.47 -21.42 -11.02
N ASP A 198 -2.39 -21.70 -12.31
CA ASP A 198 -1.51 -20.99 -13.24
C ASP A 198 -1.79 -19.48 -13.26
N GLU A 199 -3.07 -19.08 -13.19
CA GLU A 199 -3.47 -17.66 -13.08
C GLU A 199 -2.95 -17.02 -11.79
N PHE A 200 -3.07 -17.72 -10.66
CA PHE A 200 -2.55 -17.17 -9.42
C PHE A 200 -1.02 -17.07 -9.45
N SER A 201 -0.35 -18.04 -10.05
CA SER A 201 1.10 -18.02 -10.26
C SER A 201 1.54 -16.85 -11.16
N GLU A 202 0.81 -16.58 -12.24
CA GLU A 202 1.06 -15.42 -13.13
C GLU A 202 0.88 -14.09 -12.39
N VAL A 203 -0.18 -13.97 -11.60
CA VAL A 203 -0.42 -12.80 -10.76
C VAL A 203 0.74 -12.58 -9.78
N ILE A 204 1.17 -13.63 -9.06
CA ILE A 204 2.28 -13.53 -8.11
C ILE A 204 3.59 -13.15 -8.82
N LYS A 205 3.84 -13.67 -10.03
CA LYS A 205 5.00 -13.26 -10.85
C LYS A 205 4.94 -11.79 -11.25
N GLY A 206 3.74 -11.24 -11.48
CA GLY A 206 3.54 -9.81 -11.70
C GLY A 206 3.94 -8.96 -10.49
N LEU A 207 3.92 -9.52 -9.28
CA LEU A 207 4.27 -8.83 -8.04
C LEU A 207 5.77 -8.89 -7.70
N LYS A 208 6.64 -9.46 -8.56
CA LYS A 208 8.08 -9.65 -8.31
C LYS A 208 8.86 -8.38 -7.94
N ASN A 209 8.39 -7.21 -8.33
CA ASN A 209 9.06 -5.94 -7.99
C ASN A 209 8.61 -5.36 -6.63
N HIS A 210 7.74 -6.09 -5.91
CA HIS A 210 7.08 -5.65 -4.69
C HIS A 210 7.12 -6.73 -3.59
N GLU A 211 8.11 -7.62 -3.65
CA GLU A 211 8.29 -8.76 -2.73
C GLU A 211 8.38 -8.34 -1.26
N ASP A 212 9.02 -7.20 -0.98
CA ASP A 212 9.16 -6.61 0.35
C ASP A 212 7.79 -6.29 1.00
N LYS A 213 6.79 -6.00 0.16
CA LYS A 213 5.42 -5.72 0.56
C LYS A 213 4.60 -6.98 0.79
N ILE A 214 5.05 -8.14 0.30
CA ILE A 214 4.27 -9.38 0.34
C ILE A 214 4.32 -10.01 1.73
N ARG A 215 3.15 -10.41 2.22
CA ARG A 215 2.95 -11.29 3.37
C ARG A 215 2.03 -12.40 2.94
N VAL A 216 2.29 -13.61 3.41
CA VAL A 216 1.48 -14.78 3.06
C VAL A 216 0.67 -15.16 4.29
N VAL A 217 -0.60 -15.50 4.10
CA VAL A 217 -1.48 -15.99 5.15
C VAL A 217 -1.96 -17.37 4.75
N LEU A 218 -1.62 -18.38 5.56
CA LEU A 218 -2.15 -19.74 5.45
C LEU A 218 -3.36 -19.84 6.38
N ASN A 219 -4.53 -19.60 5.79
CA ASN A 219 -5.81 -19.50 6.49
C ASN A 219 -6.47 -20.89 6.67
N LYS A 220 -7.45 -20.97 7.57
CA LYS A 220 -8.20 -22.20 7.91
C LYS A 220 -7.30 -23.33 8.40
N ALA A 221 -6.18 -22.99 9.04
CA ALA A 221 -5.20 -23.95 9.54
C ALA A 221 -5.76 -24.88 10.64
N ASP A 222 -6.87 -24.50 11.28
CA ASP A 222 -7.58 -25.28 12.29
C ASP A 222 -8.42 -26.44 11.71
N GLN A 223 -8.55 -26.52 10.37
CA GLN A 223 -9.29 -27.57 9.67
C GLN A 223 -8.47 -28.83 9.40
N ILE A 224 -7.18 -28.80 9.71
CA ILE A 224 -6.25 -29.89 9.44
C ILE A 224 -5.39 -30.20 10.67
N GLU A 225 -4.97 -31.45 10.80
CA GLU A 225 -4.11 -31.89 11.89
C GLU A 225 -2.69 -31.31 11.76
N THR A 226 -1.95 -31.25 12.87
CA THR A 226 -0.59 -30.69 12.94
C THR A 226 0.37 -31.30 11.90
N GLN A 227 0.34 -32.62 11.69
CA GLN A 227 1.23 -33.25 10.70
C GLN A 227 0.87 -32.84 9.27
N GLN A 228 -0.42 -32.74 8.95
CA GLN A 228 -0.88 -32.29 7.64
C GLN A 228 -0.54 -30.81 7.43
N LEU A 229 -0.69 -29.97 8.46
CA LEU A 229 -0.32 -28.56 8.43
C LEU A 229 1.14 -28.36 8.05
N MET A 230 2.06 -29.14 8.64
CA MET A 230 3.49 -29.06 8.29
C MET A 230 3.77 -29.45 6.84
N ARG A 231 3.04 -30.44 6.29
CA ARG A 231 3.15 -30.84 4.88
C ARG A 231 2.63 -29.75 3.94
N VAL A 232 1.47 -29.18 4.26
CA VAL A 232 0.85 -28.08 3.49
C VAL A 232 1.74 -26.84 3.51
N TYR A 233 2.27 -26.48 4.68
CA TYR A 233 3.21 -25.38 4.83
C TYR A 233 4.48 -25.60 3.97
N GLY A 234 5.07 -26.79 4.03
CA GLY A 234 6.24 -27.13 3.21
C GLY A 234 5.94 -27.05 1.70
N ALA A 235 4.79 -27.56 1.27
CA ALA A 235 4.36 -27.50 -0.13
C ALA A 235 4.12 -26.05 -0.61
N LEU A 236 3.52 -25.21 0.23
CA LEU A 236 3.31 -23.79 -0.05
C LEU A 236 4.65 -23.07 -0.22
N MET A 237 5.58 -23.24 0.73
CA MET A 237 6.90 -22.59 0.68
C MET A 237 7.71 -23.03 -0.53
N TRP A 238 7.67 -24.32 -0.86
CA TRP A 238 8.31 -24.86 -2.06
C TRP A 238 7.75 -24.22 -3.34
N SER A 239 6.43 -24.08 -3.43
CA SER A 239 5.77 -23.52 -4.61
C SER A 239 6.03 -22.01 -4.73
N LEU A 240 5.94 -21.26 -3.63
CA LEU A 240 6.27 -19.83 -3.61
C LEU A 240 7.74 -19.58 -3.97
N GLY A 241 8.67 -20.40 -3.47
CA GLY A 241 10.09 -20.30 -3.81
C GLY A 241 10.34 -20.40 -5.32
N LYS A 242 9.61 -21.28 -6.02
CA LYS A 242 9.69 -21.41 -7.49
C LYS A 242 9.09 -20.22 -8.24
N ILE A 243 8.05 -19.59 -7.69
CA ILE A 243 7.28 -18.53 -8.36
C ILE A 243 7.95 -17.16 -8.17
N ILE A 244 8.31 -16.81 -6.93
CA ILE A 244 8.85 -15.49 -6.60
C ILE A 244 10.35 -15.43 -6.97
N ASN A 245 11.07 -16.55 -6.91
CA ASN A 245 12.46 -16.66 -7.37
C ASN A 245 13.42 -15.62 -6.77
N THR A 246 13.30 -15.43 -5.46
CA THR A 246 14.10 -14.52 -4.64
C THR A 246 14.77 -15.32 -3.53
N PRO A 247 16.01 -14.96 -3.12
CA PRO A 247 16.69 -15.60 -2.01
C PRO A 247 16.02 -15.30 -0.66
N GLU A 248 15.19 -14.25 -0.57
CA GLU A 248 14.52 -13.85 0.65
C GLU A 248 13.25 -14.67 0.88
N VAL A 249 13.15 -15.24 2.08
CA VAL A 249 12.00 -16.06 2.46
C VAL A 249 10.85 -15.16 2.91
N VAL A 250 9.70 -15.28 2.23
CA VAL A 250 8.49 -14.52 2.57
C VAL A 250 7.93 -15.01 3.91
N ARG A 251 7.55 -14.06 4.78
CA ARG A 251 6.87 -14.35 6.05
C ARG A 251 5.46 -14.89 5.79
N VAL A 252 5.20 -16.11 6.26
CA VAL A 252 3.88 -16.76 6.26
C VAL A 252 3.28 -16.69 7.66
N TYR A 253 2.04 -16.23 7.78
CA TYR A 253 1.25 -16.25 9.00
C TYR A 253 0.28 -17.43 8.96
N ILE A 254 0.31 -18.28 9.98
CA ILE A 254 -0.50 -19.52 10.02
C ILE A 254 -1.63 -19.35 11.04
N GLY A 255 -2.87 -19.53 10.61
CA GLY A 255 -4.00 -19.39 11.54
C GLY A 255 -5.36 -19.57 10.89
N SER A 256 -6.40 -19.22 11.65
CA SER A 256 -7.78 -19.19 11.18
C SER A 256 -8.36 -17.82 11.53
N PHE A 257 -8.42 -16.94 10.54
CA PHE A 257 -8.69 -15.51 10.74
C PHE A 257 -10.20 -15.24 10.66
N TRP A 258 -10.91 -15.72 11.67
CA TRP A 258 -12.36 -15.60 11.81
C TRP A 258 -12.77 -15.62 13.29
N SER A 259 -13.99 -15.18 13.59
CA SER A 259 -14.46 -15.08 14.98
C SER A 259 -15.09 -16.38 15.52
N HIS A 260 -14.98 -17.51 14.81
CA HIS A 260 -15.58 -18.78 15.23
C HIS A 260 -14.60 -19.62 16.04
N PRO A 261 -15.11 -20.54 16.90
CA PRO A 261 -14.25 -21.48 17.61
C PRO A 261 -13.41 -22.33 16.66
N LEU A 262 -12.16 -22.60 17.06
CA LEU A 262 -11.25 -23.50 16.32
C LEU A 262 -11.84 -24.92 16.27
N LEU A 263 -11.77 -25.55 15.10
CA LEU A 263 -12.17 -26.94 14.93
C LEU A 263 -11.20 -27.89 15.60
N ILE A 264 -9.89 -27.73 15.32
CA ILE A 264 -8.80 -28.49 15.97
C ILE A 264 -7.95 -27.51 16.80
N PRO A 265 -8.04 -27.53 18.14
CA PRO A 265 -7.39 -26.53 19.00
C PRO A 265 -5.92 -26.83 19.32
N ASP A 266 -5.33 -27.92 18.82
CA ASP A 266 -3.99 -28.41 19.16
C ASP A 266 -2.90 -27.34 19.00
N ASN A 267 -3.00 -26.52 17.95
CA ASN A 267 -2.04 -25.46 17.63
C ASN A 267 -2.54 -24.06 18.02
N ARG A 268 -3.52 -23.93 18.93
CA ARG A 268 -4.12 -22.64 19.31
C ARG A 268 -3.07 -21.56 19.63
N LYS A 269 -2.08 -21.88 20.45
CA LYS A 269 -1.02 -20.94 20.85
C LYS A 269 -0.22 -20.41 19.65
N LEU A 270 0.01 -21.26 18.65
CA LEU A 270 0.69 -20.85 17.42
C LEU A 270 -0.21 -19.89 16.63
N PHE A 271 -1.48 -20.24 16.42
CA PHE A 271 -2.42 -19.42 15.66
C PHE A 271 -2.59 -18.02 16.27
N GLU A 272 -2.78 -17.94 17.60
CA GLU A 272 -2.92 -16.66 18.31
C GLU A 272 -1.63 -15.82 18.23
N ALA A 273 -0.45 -16.45 18.31
CA ALA A 273 0.83 -15.73 18.20
C ALA A 273 1.04 -15.18 16.78
N GLU A 274 0.75 -15.97 15.76
CA GLU A 274 0.86 -15.59 14.35
C GLU A 274 -0.14 -14.49 13.97
N GLU A 275 -1.36 -14.56 14.51
CA GLU A 275 -2.38 -13.53 14.36
C GLU A 275 -1.91 -12.20 14.96
N GLN A 276 -1.40 -12.22 16.19
CA GLN A 276 -0.85 -11.02 16.83
C GLN A 276 0.32 -10.43 16.04
N ASP A 277 1.20 -11.26 15.49
CA ASP A 277 2.31 -10.79 14.67
C ASP A 277 1.84 -10.15 13.36
N LEU A 278 0.80 -10.68 12.72
CA LEU A 278 0.18 -10.08 11.54
C LEU A 278 -0.46 -8.73 11.88
N PHE A 279 -1.20 -8.65 12.99
CA PHE A 279 -1.85 -7.42 13.41
C PHE A 279 -0.85 -6.34 13.80
N LYS A 280 0.27 -6.69 14.44
CA LYS A 280 1.37 -5.75 14.70
C LYS A 280 1.99 -5.23 13.40
N ASP A 281 2.18 -6.09 12.40
CA ASP A 281 2.69 -5.65 11.09
C ASP A 281 1.74 -4.65 10.43
N ILE A 282 0.42 -4.96 10.40
CA ILE A 282 -0.61 -4.06 9.85
C ILE A 282 -0.68 -2.75 10.64
N GLN A 283 -0.66 -2.80 11.98
CA GLN A 283 -0.71 -1.62 12.85
C GLN A 283 0.52 -0.72 12.67
N SER A 284 1.66 -1.27 12.24
CA SER A 284 2.87 -0.49 11.98
C SER A 284 2.82 0.33 10.67
N LEU A 285 1.90 0.01 9.76
CA LEU A 285 1.84 0.60 8.41
C LEU A 285 1.70 2.14 8.41
N PRO A 286 0.82 2.78 9.21
CA PRO A 286 0.70 4.24 9.20
C PRO A 286 2.00 4.95 9.58
N ARG A 287 2.72 4.40 10.57
CA ARG A 287 4.03 4.93 10.99
C ARG A 287 5.05 4.78 9.86
N ASN A 288 5.09 3.62 9.22
CA ASN A 288 6.03 3.34 8.13
C ASN A 288 5.72 4.18 6.88
N ALA A 289 4.45 4.41 6.58
CA ALA A 289 4.01 5.26 5.48
C ALA A 289 4.40 6.72 5.68
N ALA A 290 4.28 7.26 6.90
CA ALA A 290 4.74 8.60 7.23
C ALA A 290 6.26 8.75 7.03
N LEU A 291 7.05 7.76 7.47
CA LEU A 291 8.50 7.73 7.25
C LEU A 291 8.86 7.64 5.76
N ARG A 292 8.10 6.85 4.99
CA ARG A 292 8.30 6.73 3.54
C ARG A 292 8.02 8.05 2.83
N LYS A 293 6.87 8.69 3.12
CA LYS A 293 6.51 10.01 2.59
C LYS A 293 7.57 11.07 2.90
N LEU A 294 8.12 11.06 4.12
CA LEU A 294 9.26 11.92 4.50
C LEU A 294 10.49 11.64 3.64
N ASN A 295 10.88 10.37 3.49
CA ASN A 295 12.05 9.97 2.69
C ASN A 295 11.89 10.34 1.21
N ASP A 296 10.70 10.16 0.65
CA ASP A 296 10.41 10.52 -0.74
C ASP A 296 10.42 12.03 -0.95
N LEU A 297 9.92 12.81 0.02
CA LEU A 297 10.04 14.27 -0.01
C LEU A 297 11.50 14.72 0.05
N ILE A 298 12.34 14.08 0.87
CA ILE A 298 13.79 14.36 0.94
C ILE A 298 14.46 14.05 -0.40
N LYS A 299 14.16 12.90 -1.01
CA LYS A 299 14.70 12.53 -2.34
C LYS A 299 14.29 13.54 -3.40
N ARG A 300 13.00 13.91 -3.43
CA ARG A 300 12.46 14.91 -4.36
C ARG A 300 13.12 16.27 -4.16
N ALA A 301 13.29 16.72 -2.93
CA ALA A 301 13.99 17.98 -2.62
C ALA A 301 15.45 17.98 -3.10
N ARG A 302 16.17 16.85 -2.96
CA ARG A 302 17.53 16.71 -3.49
C ARG A 302 17.55 16.78 -5.01
N LEU A 303 16.63 16.10 -5.69
CA LEU A 303 16.51 16.13 -7.15
C LEU A 303 16.17 17.53 -7.66
N ALA A 304 15.21 18.21 -7.04
CA ALA A 304 14.86 19.57 -7.39
C ALA A 304 16.06 20.51 -7.24
N LYS A 305 16.82 20.41 -6.14
CA LYS A 305 18.06 21.18 -5.93
C LYS A 305 19.12 20.93 -7.01
N VAL A 306 19.30 19.68 -7.44
CA VAL A 306 20.22 19.36 -8.54
C VAL A 306 19.74 19.99 -9.85
N SER A 307 18.45 19.90 -10.14
CA SER A 307 17.84 20.50 -11.34
C SER A 307 18.08 22.02 -11.39
N VAL A 308 17.94 22.70 -10.25
CA VAL A 308 18.30 24.13 -10.11
C VAL A 308 19.75 24.38 -10.48
N VAL A 309 20.68 23.62 -9.91
CA VAL A 309 22.12 23.81 -10.16
C VAL A 309 22.48 23.59 -11.63
N THR A 310 21.81 22.65 -12.31
CA THR A 310 22.03 22.41 -13.74
C THR A 310 21.44 23.49 -14.65
N GLN A 311 20.37 24.16 -14.22
CA GLN A 311 19.72 25.23 -14.98
C GLN A 311 20.32 26.62 -14.71
N LEU A 312 21.08 26.78 -13.62
CA LEU A 312 21.84 28.00 -13.38
C LEU A 312 22.87 28.19 -14.50
N PRO A 313 22.91 29.36 -15.17
CA PRO A 313 23.91 29.63 -16.18
C PRO A 313 25.32 29.50 -15.56
N LYS A 314 26.27 28.93 -16.32
CA LYS A 314 27.70 28.77 -15.94
C LYS A 314 28.44 30.11 -15.78
N HIS A 315 27.82 31.16 -15.25
CA HIS A 315 28.35 32.51 -15.30
C HIS A 315 29.06 33.00 -14.04
N ASP A 316 29.37 32.13 -13.06
CA ASP A 316 30.06 32.54 -11.83
C ASP A 316 31.12 31.56 -11.29
N LYS A 317 31.63 30.63 -12.12
CA LYS A 317 32.84 29.86 -11.74
C LYS A 317 34.16 30.49 -12.22
N ALA A 318 34.10 31.61 -12.94
CA ALA A 318 35.27 32.29 -13.49
C ALA A 318 35.65 33.60 -12.76
N SER A 319 34.79 34.11 -11.87
CA SER A 319 34.97 35.40 -11.18
C SER A 319 35.76 35.29 -9.85
N GLU A 320 35.88 34.09 -9.26
CA GLU A 320 36.61 33.89 -8.00
C GLU A 320 38.11 33.51 -8.15
N VAL A 321 38.57 33.20 -9.36
CA VAL A 321 39.99 32.84 -9.59
C VAL A 321 40.88 34.06 -9.90
N ASN A 322 40.29 35.21 -10.28
CA ASN A 322 41.05 36.40 -10.67
C ASN A 322 41.22 37.48 -9.58
N SER A 323 40.61 37.33 -8.40
CA SER A 323 40.76 38.30 -7.29
C SER A 323 42.03 38.09 -6.45
N LYS A 324 42.85 37.07 -6.72
CA LYS A 324 44.14 36.83 -6.04
C LYS A 324 45.38 37.34 -6.79
N ARG A 325 45.23 38.19 -7.81
CA ARG A 325 46.37 38.67 -8.63
C ARG A 325 46.72 40.15 -8.53
N PHE A 326 46.08 40.89 -7.63
CA PHE A 326 46.52 42.24 -7.29
C PHE A 326 46.56 42.37 -5.78
N LEU A 327 47.76 42.19 -5.24
CA LEU A 327 48.33 42.89 -4.08
C LEU A 327 49.77 42.35 -3.97
N TYR A 328 50.69 43.07 -4.64
CA TYR A 328 52.12 43.05 -4.35
C TYR A 328 52.37 43.70 -2.99
#